data_AF-A0A973MSN1-F1
#
_entry.id   AF-A0A973MSN1-F1
#
_cell.length_a   1.000
_cell.length_b   1.000
_cell.length_c   1.000
_cell.angle_alpha   90.00
_cell.angle_beta   90.00
_cell.angle_gamma   90.00
#
_symmetry.space_group_name_H-M   'P 1'
#
loop_
_entity.id
_entity.type
_entity.pdbx_description
1 polymer ?
#
loop_
_entity_poly.entity_id
_entity_poly.type
_entity_poly.pdbx_seq_one_letter_code
_entity_poly.pdbx_strand_id
1 'polypeptide(L)'
;MIGKWSATVGRAIRRPSAPMTHTLIALCCLLFVTGPAAGLNPVHGSGDALLAAQRAYFHRWGVVPAELFQGSPRAALTPATALFVHGSWVHLLGNMLFLYVFGAMTEERMGRVQFTLFY
;
A
#
# COMPACT_ATOMS: atom_id res chain seq x y z
N MET A 1 7.80 -19.72 -41.98
CA MET A 1 7.88 -18.33 -41.46
C MET A 1 6.77 -17.94 -40.46
N ILE A 2 5.72 -18.76 -40.27
CA ILE A 2 4.54 -18.41 -39.43
C ILE A 2 4.80 -18.58 -37.91
N GLY A 3 5.73 -19.45 -37.49
CA GLY A 3 5.99 -19.71 -36.06
C GLY A 3 6.59 -18.54 -35.26
N LYS A 4 7.30 -17.61 -35.91
CA LYS A 4 7.91 -16.46 -35.22
C LYS A 4 6.86 -15.44 -34.75
N TRP A 5 5.75 -15.32 -35.47
CA TRP A 5 4.66 -14.39 -35.14
C TRP A 5 3.92 -14.81 -33.87
N SER A 6 3.66 -16.12 -33.71
CA SER A 6 3.00 -16.66 -32.51
C SER A 6 3.84 -16.46 -31.24
N ALA A 7 5.16 -16.61 -31.34
CA ALA A 7 6.07 -16.38 -30.21
C ALA A 7 6.15 -14.90 -29.80
N THR A 8 6.19 -13.98 -30.77
CA THR A 8 6.21 -12.53 -30.52
C THR A 8 4.88 -12.04 -29.92
N VAL A 9 3.75 -12.51 -30.46
CA VAL A 9 2.41 -12.18 -29.92
C VAL A 9 2.22 -12.79 -28.53
N GLY A 10 2.63 -14.03 -28.31
CA GLY A 10 2.57 -14.67 -26.99
C GLY A 10 3.43 -13.99 -25.93
N ARG A 11 4.55 -13.37 -26.34
CA ARG A 11 5.41 -12.57 -25.44
C ARG A 11 4.82 -11.19 -25.17
N ALA A 12 4.09 -10.59 -26.13
CA ALA A 12 3.38 -9.32 -25.94
C ALA A 12 2.14 -9.44 -25.03
N ILE A 13 1.53 -10.63 -24.96
CA ILE A 13 0.35 -10.89 -24.11
C ILE A 13 0.74 -11.27 -22.67
N ARG A 14 1.96 -11.76 -22.44
CA ARG A 14 2.44 -11.98 -21.06
C ARG A 14 2.59 -10.62 -20.38
N ARG A 15 1.58 -10.26 -19.58
CA ARG A 15 1.73 -9.24 -18.54
C ARG A 15 2.95 -9.62 -17.72
N PRO A 16 3.97 -8.77 -17.63
CA PRO A 16 5.08 -9.07 -16.75
C PRO A 16 4.54 -9.21 -15.33
N SER A 17 5.03 -10.22 -14.60
CA SER A 17 4.63 -10.40 -13.22
C SER A 17 5.29 -9.31 -12.39
N ALA A 18 4.48 -8.46 -11.75
CA ALA A 18 4.92 -7.47 -10.76
C ALA A 18 4.56 -7.94 -9.34
N PRO A 19 5.13 -9.07 -8.85
CA PRO A 19 4.69 -9.69 -7.61
C PRO A 19 4.80 -8.75 -6.41
N MET A 20 5.85 -7.92 -6.33
CA MET A 20 6.02 -7.01 -5.18
C MET A 20 4.91 -5.96 -5.16
N THR A 21 4.60 -5.37 -6.31
CA THR A 21 3.48 -4.45 -6.49
C THR A 21 2.17 -5.07 -6.02
N HIS A 22 1.85 -6.29 -6.46
CA HIS A 22 0.62 -6.97 -6.07
C HIS A 22 0.61 -7.34 -4.57
N THR A 23 1.75 -7.74 -4.00
CA THR A 23 1.89 -8.02 -2.57
C THR A 23 1.64 -6.77 -1.74
N LEU A 24 2.21 -5.62 -2.13
CA LEU A 24 2.00 -4.34 -1.44
C LEU A 24 0.54 -3.90 -1.51
N ILE A 25 -0.09 -4.03 -2.69
CA ILE A 25 -1.52 -3.74 -2.83
C ILE A 25 -2.36 -4.62 -1.91
N ALA A 26 -2.12 -5.94 -1.91
CA ALA A 26 -2.84 -6.87 -1.06
C ALA A 26 -2.65 -6.57 0.43
N LEU A 27 -1.42 -6.24 0.84
CA LEU A 27 -1.09 -5.86 2.21
C LEU A 27 -1.81 -4.57 2.63
N CYS A 28 -1.77 -3.51 1.81
CA CYS A 28 -2.46 -2.26 2.08
C CYS A 28 -3.98 -2.46 2.19
N CYS A 29 -4.58 -3.25 1.28
CA CYS A 29 -6.00 -3.59 1.34
C CYS A 29 -6.36 -4.38 2.61
N LEU A 30 -5.55 -5.37 2.99
CA LEU A 30 -5.78 -6.17 4.20
C LEU A 30 -5.71 -5.30 5.47
N LEU A 31 -4.68 -4.46 5.57
CA LEU A 31 -4.51 -3.55 6.71
C LEU A 31 -5.66 -2.54 6.79
N PHE A 32 -6.10 -2.01 5.65
CA PHE A 32 -7.21 -1.07 5.63
C PHE A 32 -8.53 -1.71 6.04
N VAL A 33 -8.89 -2.86 5.45
CA VAL A 33 -10.16 -3.56 5.73
C VAL A 33 -10.26 -4.03 7.18
N THR A 34 -9.15 -4.42 7.78
CA THR A 34 -9.10 -4.83 9.21
C THR A 34 -9.04 -3.64 10.18
N GLY A 35 -8.57 -2.49 9.69
CA GLY A 35 -8.42 -1.25 10.46
C GLY A 35 -9.73 -0.47 10.70
N PRO A 36 -9.71 0.49 11.63
CA PRO A 36 -10.89 1.28 11.96
C PRO A 36 -11.30 2.28 10.86
N ALA A 37 -10.38 2.61 9.94
CA ALA A 37 -10.64 3.54 8.84
C ALA A 37 -11.61 2.98 7.78
N ALA A 38 -11.68 1.66 7.62
CA ALA A 38 -12.64 1.04 6.72
C ALA A 38 -14.08 1.07 7.26
N GLY A 39 -14.24 1.10 8.59
CA GLY A 39 -15.54 1.04 9.26
C GLY A 39 -16.24 -0.32 9.14
N LEU A 40 -15.52 -1.37 8.73
CA LEU A 40 -16.09 -2.71 8.50
C LEU A 40 -15.93 -3.67 9.69
N ASN A 41 -14.93 -3.44 10.55
CA ASN A 41 -14.63 -4.32 11.67
C ASN A 41 -15.35 -3.84 12.95
N PRO A 42 -16.33 -4.59 13.46
CA PRO A 42 -17.13 -4.19 14.62
C PRO A 42 -16.33 -4.13 15.93
N VAL A 43 -15.12 -4.71 15.98
CA VAL A 43 -14.21 -4.59 17.14
C VAL A 43 -13.88 -3.13 17.47
N HIS A 44 -13.93 -2.23 16.48
CA HIS A 44 -13.65 -0.80 16.66
C HIS A 44 -14.87 0.00 17.14
N GLY A 45 -16.01 -0.65 17.37
CA GLY A 45 -17.25 -0.01 17.79
C GLY A 45 -17.91 0.81 16.68
N SER A 46 -18.83 1.70 17.08
CA SER A 46 -19.59 2.58 16.19
C SER A 46 -19.64 4.01 16.75
N GLY A 47 -20.02 4.99 15.90
CA GLY A 47 -20.14 6.39 16.30
C GLY A 47 -18.84 6.95 16.90
N ASP A 48 -18.93 7.51 18.10
CA ASP A 48 -17.79 8.12 18.80
C ASP A 48 -16.67 7.14 19.13
N ALA A 49 -17.01 5.88 19.43
CA ALA A 49 -16.01 4.84 19.70
C ALA A 49 -15.16 4.55 18.46
N LEU A 50 -15.78 4.51 17.28
CA LEU A 50 -15.09 4.34 16.01
C LEU A 50 -14.18 5.53 15.70
N LEU A 51 -14.65 6.76 15.93
CA LEU A 51 -13.85 7.97 15.75
C LEU A 51 -12.63 7.99 16.69
N ALA A 52 -12.80 7.55 17.94
CA ALA A 52 -11.70 7.40 18.89
C ALA A 52 -10.70 6.34 18.43
N ALA A 53 -11.18 5.18 17.96
CA ALA A 53 -10.34 4.11 17.42
C ALA A 53 -9.54 4.57 16.18
N GLN A 54 -10.16 5.32 15.27
CA GLN A 54 -9.49 5.91 14.11
C GLN A 54 -8.38 6.89 14.53
N ARG A 55 -8.67 7.82 15.44
CA ARG A 55 -7.66 8.77 15.97
C ARG A 55 -6.48 8.04 16.61
N ALA A 56 -6.76 7.06 17.46
CA ALA A 56 -5.72 6.25 18.10
C ALA A 56 -4.89 5.47 17.07
N TYR A 57 -5.53 4.91 16.04
CA TYR A 57 -4.85 4.22 14.96
C TYR A 57 -3.92 5.13 14.16
N PHE A 58 -4.37 6.31 13.76
CA PHE A 58 -3.52 7.27 13.01
C PHE A 58 -2.40 7.84 13.88
N HIS A 59 -2.64 8.09 15.15
CA HIS A 59 -1.59 8.54 16.07
C HIS A 59 -0.55 7.43 16.33
N ARG A 60 -0.96 6.16 16.32
CA ARG A 60 -0.06 5.03 16.51
C ARG A 60 0.75 4.72 15.25
N TRP A 61 0.12 4.66 14.09
CA TRP A 61 0.72 4.10 12.87
C TRP A 61 1.03 5.14 11.80
N GLY A 62 0.42 6.32 11.87
CA GLY A 62 0.73 7.46 11.01
C GLY A 62 1.91 8.27 11.56
N VAL A 63 2.33 9.25 10.76
CA VAL A 63 3.38 10.21 11.13
C VAL A 63 2.74 11.44 11.77
N VAL A 64 3.13 11.75 13.00
CA VAL A 64 2.83 13.03 13.65
C VAL A 64 4.10 13.88 13.60
N PRO A 65 4.13 14.99 12.82
CA PRO A 65 5.35 15.78 12.63
C PRO A 65 6.00 16.24 13.95
N ALA A 66 5.18 16.67 14.90
CA ALA A 66 5.66 17.10 16.22
C ALA A 66 6.43 15.98 16.94
N GLU A 67 5.95 14.73 16.90
CA GLU A 67 6.63 13.59 17.55
C GLU A 67 7.89 13.16 16.82
N LEU A 68 7.87 13.24 15.48
CA LEU A 68 9.00 12.89 14.63
C LEU A 68 10.20 13.80 14.89
N PHE A 69 9.97 15.11 14.98
CA PHE A 69 11.04 16.09 15.24
C PHE A 69 11.50 16.15 16.70
N GLN A 70 10.70 15.63 17.64
CA GLN A 70 11.10 15.49 19.04
C GLN A 70 12.02 14.29 19.30
N GLY A 71 12.29 13.46 18.29
CA GLY A 71 13.32 12.42 18.36
C GLY A 71 12.93 11.18 19.16
N SER A 72 11.64 10.89 19.34
CA SER A 72 11.25 9.64 20.01
C SER A 72 11.68 8.43 19.13
N PRO A 73 12.31 7.38 19.71
CA PRO A 73 12.74 6.21 18.93
C PRO A 73 11.60 5.54 18.16
N ARG A 74 10.37 5.61 18.72
CA ARG A 74 9.17 5.09 18.09
C ARG A 74 8.78 5.91 16.87
N ALA A 75 8.85 7.25 16.95
CA ALA A 75 8.47 8.13 15.86
C ALA A 75 9.37 7.95 14.64
N ALA A 76 10.64 7.58 14.82
CA ALA A 76 11.55 7.29 13.71
C ALA A 76 11.06 6.15 12.79
N LEU A 77 10.24 5.23 13.31
CA LEU A 77 9.65 4.14 12.52
C LEU A 77 8.32 4.51 11.84
N THR A 78 7.70 5.63 12.25
CA THR A 78 6.38 6.02 11.74
C THR A 78 6.34 6.31 10.24
N PRO A 79 7.40 6.84 9.58
CA PRO A 79 7.39 6.99 8.13
C PRO A 79 7.23 5.65 7.41
N ALA A 80 7.91 4.60 7.87
CA ALA A 80 7.81 3.28 7.28
C ALA A 80 6.42 2.64 7.50
N THR A 81 5.83 2.80 8.69
CA THR A 81 4.48 2.28 8.95
C THR A 81 3.41 3.08 8.21
N ALA A 82 3.60 4.39 8.04
CA ALA A 82 2.65 5.28 7.38
C ALA A 82 2.47 4.98 5.89
N LEU A 83 3.45 4.33 5.23
CA LEU A 83 3.31 3.86 3.84
C LEU A 83 2.11 2.93 3.64
N PHE A 84 1.67 2.24 4.69
CA PHE A 84 0.57 1.27 4.66
C PHE A 84 -0.75 1.81 5.23
N VAL A 85 -0.73 2.98 5.87
CA VAL A 85 -1.88 3.56 6.58
C VAL A 85 -2.71 4.42 5.64
N HIS A 86 -4.00 4.10 5.50
CA HIS A 86 -4.92 4.83 4.63
C HIS A 86 -6.10 5.41 5.43
N GLY A 87 -6.48 6.63 5.10
CA GLY A 87 -7.45 7.43 5.87
C GLY A 87 -8.91 7.28 5.45
N SER A 88 -9.16 6.80 4.23
CA SER A 88 -10.51 6.65 3.67
C SER A 88 -10.48 5.70 2.46
N TRP A 89 -11.66 5.25 2.03
CA TRP A 89 -11.81 4.43 0.83
C TRP A 89 -11.24 5.09 -0.42
N VAL A 90 -11.52 6.38 -0.63
CA VAL A 90 -11.00 7.13 -1.78
C VAL A 90 -9.48 7.22 -1.72
N HIS A 91 -8.91 7.45 -0.54
CA HIS A 91 -7.47 7.51 -0.35
C HIS A 91 -6.82 6.15 -0.65
N LEU A 92 -7.39 5.03 -0.20
CA LEU A 92 -6.90 3.69 -0.53
C LEU A 92 -6.98 3.42 -2.04
N LEU A 93 -8.17 3.55 -2.64
CA LEU A 93 -8.41 3.18 -4.03
C LEU A 93 -7.53 4.00 -4.99
N GLY A 94 -7.35 5.30 -4.72
CA GLY A 94 -6.45 6.15 -5.49
C GLY A 94 -5.00 5.67 -5.45
N ASN A 95 -4.47 5.35 -4.28
CA ASN A 95 -3.10 4.83 -4.13
C ASN A 95 -2.94 3.44 -4.78
N MET A 96 -3.91 2.54 -4.62
CA MET A 96 -3.82 1.21 -5.20
C MET A 96 -3.89 1.26 -6.73
N LEU A 97 -4.71 2.15 -7.30
CA LEU A 97 -4.73 2.40 -8.74
C LEU A 97 -3.38 2.94 -9.22
N PHE A 98 -2.82 3.93 -8.52
CA PHE A 98 -1.50 4.48 -8.85
C PHE A 98 -0.41 3.41 -8.79
N LEU A 99 -0.36 2.63 -7.70
CA LEU A 99 0.62 1.58 -7.51
C LEU A 99 0.45 0.45 -8.55
N TYR A 100 -0.78 0.09 -8.89
CA TYR A 100 -1.05 -0.92 -9.92
C TYR A 100 -0.55 -0.48 -11.31
N VAL A 101 -0.78 0.78 -11.70
CA VAL A 101 -0.36 1.30 -13.01
C VAL A 101 1.15 1.59 -13.03
N PHE A 102 1.64 2.40 -12.11
CA PHE A 102 3.02 2.88 -12.13
C PHE A 102 4.00 1.97 -11.39
N GLY A 103 3.55 1.32 -10.31
CA GLY A 103 4.38 0.39 -9.55
C GLY A 103 4.75 -0.83 -10.38
N ALA A 104 3.80 -1.42 -11.10
CA ALA A 104 4.07 -2.57 -11.97
C ALA A 104 5.10 -2.23 -13.06
N MET A 105 4.91 -1.10 -13.76
CA MET A 105 5.88 -0.62 -14.75
C MET A 105 7.25 -0.31 -14.17
N THR A 106 7.30 0.17 -12.92
CA THR A 106 8.55 0.48 -12.21
C THR A 106 9.26 -0.80 -11.77
N GLU A 107 8.56 -1.76 -11.19
CA GLU A 107 9.09 -3.07 -10.78
C GLU A 107 9.66 -3.84 -11.97
N GLU A 108 8.98 -3.78 -13.12
CA GLU A 108 9.45 -4.37 -14.37
C GLU A 108 10.79 -3.80 -14.85
N ARG A 109 10.99 -2.49 -14.67
CA ARG A 109 12.20 -1.79 -15.11
C ARG A 109 13.35 -1.90 -14.11
N MET A 110 13.05 -1.84 -12.81
CA MET A 110 14.05 -1.86 -11.74
C MET A 110 14.44 -3.27 -11.32
N GLY A 111 13.53 -4.23 -11.47
CA GLY A 111 13.62 -5.53 -10.82
C GLY A 111 13.07 -5.52 -9.40
N ARG A 112 12.70 -6.71 -8.91
CA ARG A 112 11.96 -6.92 -7.65
C ARG A 112 12.70 -6.40 -6.43
N VAL A 113 14.02 -6.61 -6.34
CA VAL A 113 14.83 -6.26 -5.17
C VAL A 113 14.99 -4.75 -5.06
N GLN A 114 15.39 -4.10 -6.15
CA GLN A 114 15.56 -2.66 -6.22
C GLN A 114 14.24 -1.92 -5.98
N PHE A 115 13.14 -2.44 -6.54
CA PHE A 115 11.80 -1.90 -6.28
C PHE A 115 11.45 -1.97 -4.79
N THR A 116 11.74 -3.10 -4.13
CA THR A 116 11.41 -3.29 -2.70
C THR A 116 12.26 -2.44 -1.76
N LEU A 117 13.52 -2.19 -2.10
CA LEU A 117 14.38 -1.30 -1.31
C LEU A 117 14.05 0.18 -1.50
N PHE A 118 13.51 0.53 -2.67
CA PHE A 118 13.09 1.89 -2.97
C PHE A 118 11.72 2.23 -2.38
N TYR A 119 10.83 1.24 -2.32
CA TYR A 119 9.51 1.36 -1.69
C TYR A 119 9.62 1.47 -0.17
#